data_AF-A0A7K0WA03-F1
#
_entry.id   AF-A0A7K0WA03-F1
#
_cell.length_a   1.000
_cell.length_b   1.000
_cell.length_c   1.000
_cell.angle_alpha   90.00
_cell.angle_beta   90.00
_cell.angle_gamma   90.00
#
_symmetry.space_group_name_H-M   'P 1'
#
loop_
_entity.id
_entity.type
_entity.pdbx_description
1 polymer ?
#
loop_
_entity_poly.entity_id
_entity_poly.type
_entity_poly.pdbx_seq_one_letter_code
_entity_poly.pdbx_strand_id
1 'polypeptide(L)'
;MNSTASTLSIAVYGHESAHPEAVAKAFHGHTSLAAEAQSDCAIFVVNPSTGIDQRTIDIWRAIDELQTPRIVVVTQLENLEADFDDAVMLANRVFDHMATPFLVLHDDLGLPCALISLETMRIVDYSTTPPQDIACEPEHELLVQEFRDEYMELTTSLGSSAFAAGMLFPAIPLWIEKGIGVDIVKNYLSQLNN
;
A
#
# COMPACT_ATOMS: atom_id res chain seq x y z
N MET A 1 13.84 -27.32 18.24
CA MET A 1 13.98 -27.02 16.81
C MET A 1 13.62 -25.56 16.64
N ASN A 2 14.61 -24.66 16.65
CA ASN A 2 14.36 -23.24 16.44
C ASN A 2 14.16 -23.03 14.94
N SER A 3 12.91 -22.85 14.51
CA SER A 3 12.62 -22.28 13.20
C SER A 3 13.06 -20.82 13.27
N THR A 4 14.26 -20.52 12.77
CA THR A 4 14.62 -19.14 12.40
C THR A 4 13.73 -18.78 11.23
N ALA A 5 12.59 -18.13 11.50
CA ALA A 5 11.86 -17.43 10.44
C ALA A 5 12.85 -16.47 9.79
N SER A 6 13.11 -16.64 8.49
CA SER A 6 13.92 -15.69 7.73
C SER A 6 13.29 -14.31 7.84
N THR A 7 14.05 -13.33 8.31
CA THR A 7 13.58 -11.94 8.37
C THR A 7 13.70 -11.38 6.95
N LEU A 8 12.57 -10.92 6.38
CA LEU A 8 12.55 -10.29 5.06
C LEU A 8 13.47 -9.05 5.04
N SER A 9 14.26 -8.92 3.99
CA SER A 9 14.96 -7.68 3.65
C SER A 9 14.01 -6.74 2.92
N ILE A 10 13.63 -5.64 3.58
CA ILE A 10 12.67 -4.67 3.05
C ILE A 10 13.39 -3.33 2.82
N ALA A 11 13.50 -2.92 1.56
CA ALA A 11 14.04 -1.61 1.20
C ALA A 11 12.90 -0.60 1.03
N VAL A 12 13.03 0.59 1.63
CA VAL A 12 12.01 1.64 1.61
C VAL A 12 12.51 2.89 0.88
N TYR A 13 11.71 3.38 -0.06
CA TYR A 13 12.03 4.47 -0.96
C TYR A 13 10.95 5.56 -0.91
N GLY A 14 11.34 6.82 -1.08
CA GLY A 14 10.40 7.92 -1.16
C GLY A 14 11.05 9.26 -0.85
N HIS A 15 10.32 10.34 -1.12
CA HIS A 15 10.73 11.68 -0.74
C HIS A 15 10.61 11.86 0.79
N GLU A 16 11.43 12.75 1.39
CA GLU A 16 11.46 12.95 2.84
C GLU A 16 10.11 13.38 3.43
N SER A 17 9.32 14.13 2.65
CA SER A 17 7.97 14.58 3.01
C SER A 17 6.95 13.44 3.17
N ALA A 18 7.25 12.24 2.67
CA ALA A 18 6.41 11.06 2.83
C ALA A 18 6.79 10.21 4.05
N HIS A 19 7.83 10.61 4.79
CA HIS A 19 8.34 9.93 5.98
C HIS A 19 8.75 8.45 5.77
N PRO A 20 9.62 8.14 4.78
CA PRO A 20 10.04 6.76 4.52
C PRO A 20 10.76 6.10 5.71
N GLU A 21 11.42 6.87 6.58
CA GLU A 21 12.04 6.33 7.80
C GLU A 21 11.01 5.78 8.80
N ALA A 22 9.85 6.41 8.92
CA ALA A 22 8.78 5.94 9.79
C ALA A 22 8.18 4.63 9.27
N VAL A 23 8.00 4.54 7.95
CA VAL A 23 7.56 3.31 7.25
C VAL A 23 8.58 2.19 7.42
N ALA A 24 9.87 2.45 7.18
CA ALA A 24 10.93 1.48 7.37
C ALA A 24 10.94 0.93 8.81
N LYS A 25 10.82 1.81 9.80
CA LYS A 25 10.72 1.41 11.21
C LYS A 25 9.48 0.55 11.50
N ALA A 26 8.33 0.91 10.94
CA ALA A 26 7.06 0.20 11.18
C ALA A 26 7.05 -1.22 10.62
N PHE A 27 7.80 -1.47 9.53
CA PHE A 27 7.86 -2.76 8.84
C PHE A 27 9.21 -3.46 8.96
N HIS A 28 10.07 -3.03 9.89
CA HIS A 28 11.40 -3.62 10.12
C HIS A 28 12.32 -3.64 8.89
N GLY A 29 12.18 -2.65 8.01
CA GLY A 29 13.05 -2.43 6.86
C GLY A 29 14.09 -1.33 7.08
N HIS A 30 14.72 -0.90 6.00
CA HIS A 30 15.66 0.22 5.97
C HIS A 30 15.36 1.16 4.81
N THR A 31 15.70 2.44 4.95
CA THR A 31 15.62 3.39 3.85
C THR A 31 16.84 3.26 2.96
N SER A 32 16.65 3.49 1.67
CA SER A 32 17.75 3.51 0.70
C SER A 32 17.52 4.59 -0.35
N LEU A 33 18.61 5.08 -0.92
CA LEU A 33 18.59 6.11 -1.97
C LEU A 33 19.00 5.55 -3.34
N ALA A 34 19.20 4.24 -3.42
CA ALA A 34 19.55 3.51 -4.64
C ALA A 34 18.82 2.17 -4.69
N ALA A 35 18.58 1.66 -5.89
CA ALA A 35 17.96 0.35 -6.08
C ALA A 35 18.82 -0.76 -5.45
N GLU A 36 18.18 -1.65 -4.69
CA GLU A 36 18.84 -2.78 -4.02
C GLU A 36 18.35 -4.10 -4.60
N ALA A 37 19.27 -4.84 -5.22
CA ALA A 37 18.90 -6.05 -5.94
C ALA A 37 18.62 -7.29 -5.06
N GLN A 38 18.87 -7.19 -3.76
CA GLN A 38 18.77 -8.30 -2.81
C GLN A 38 17.63 -8.13 -1.81
N SER A 39 16.77 -7.12 -1.98
CA SER A 39 15.58 -6.96 -1.13
C SER A 39 14.51 -7.98 -1.51
N ASP A 40 13.87 -8.56 -0.51
CA ASP A 40 12.72 -9.45 -0.70
C ASP A 40 11.47 -8.65 -1.10
N CYS A 41 11.39 -7.38 -0.67
CA CYS A 41 10.34 -6.45 -1.03
C CYS A 41 10.86 -5.01 -1.05
N ALA A 42 10.35 -4.21 -1.99
CA ALA A 42 10.51 -2.76 -1.99
C ALA A 42 9.19 -2.08 -1.57
N ILE A 43 9.27 -1.08 -0.68
CA ILE A 43 8.13 -0.23 -0.32
C ILE A 43 8.39 1.19 -0.81
N PHE A 44 7.49 1.72 -1.63
CA PHE A 44 7.53 3.09 -2.14
C PHE A 44 6.54 3.94 -1.37
N VAL A 45 7.02 5.02 -0.78
CA VAL A 45 6.25 5.88 0.12
C VAL A 45 5.92 7.17 -0.61
N VAL A 46 4.63 7.46 -0.75
CA VAL A 46 4.12 8.61 -1.50
C VAL A 46 3.36 9.53 -0.56
N ASN A 47 3.69 10.82 -0.62
CA ASN A 47 2.90 11.88 -0.03
C ASN A 47 2.06 12.53 -1.15
N PRO A 48 0.72 12.46 -1.10
CA PRO A 48 -0.17 13.05 -2.10
C PRO A 48 0.13 14.54 -2.34
N SER A 49 0.48 15.29 -1.30
CA SER A 49 0.65 16.74 -1.35
C SER A 49 1.95 17.20 -2.01
N THR A 50 2.98 16.35 -2.09
CA THR A 50 4.29 16.73 -2.67
C THR A 50 4.65 15.93 -3.91
N GLY A 51 3.87 14.89 -4.21
CA GLY A 51 4.10 14.02 -5.34
C GLY A 51 5.33 13.12 -5.22
N ILE A 52 5.83 12.65 -6.37
CA ILE A 52 6.89 11.64 -6.47
C ILE A 52 8.13 12.28 -7.10
N ASP A 53 9.27 12.23 -6.41
CA ASP A 53 10.52 12.80 -6.92
C ASP A 53 11.15 11.92 -8.02
N GLN A 54 11.99 12.53 -8.87
CA GLN A 54 12.61 11.83 -10.01
C GLN A 54 13.46 10.64 -9.56
N ARG A 55 14.15 10.74 -8.42
CA ARG A 55 14.97 9.66 -7.88
C ARG A 55 14.12 8.43 -7.56
N THR A 56 12.95 8.62 -6.96
CA THR A 56 12.03 7.53 -6.63
C THR A 56 11.53 6.84 -7.91
N ILE A 57 11.25 7.62 -8.97
CA ILE A 57 10.89 7.10 -10.30
C ILE A 57 12.04 6.29 -10.92
N ASP A 58 13.27 6.78 -10.82
CA ASP A 58 14.44 6.10 -11.37
C ASP A 58 14.71 4.78 -10.63
N ILE A 59 14.54 4.76 -9.29
CA ILE A 59 14.65 3.54 -8.48
C ILE A 59 13.57 2.53 -8.86
N TRP A 60 12.31 2.96 -9.02
CA TRP A 60 11.21 2.10 -9.45
C TRP A 60 11.55 1.36 -10.75
N ARG A 61 12.06 2.08 -11.75
CA ARG A 61 12.46 1.50 -13.03
C ARG A 61 13.65 0.55 -12.90
N ALA A 62 14.61 0.87 -12.04
CA ALA A 62 15.81 0.06 -11.86
C ALA A 62 15.53 -1.31 -11.20
N ILE A 63 14.54 -1.39 -10.30
CA ILE A 63 14.16 -2.65 -9.67
C ILE A 63 13.18 -3.48 -10.51
N ASP A 64 12.63 -2.90 -11.58
CA ASP A 64 11.66 -3.60 -12.44
C ASP A 64 12.27 -4.83 -13.13
N GLU A 65 13.52 -4.71 -13.59
CA GLU A 65 14.28 -5.80 -14.21
C GLU A 65 14.50 -7.00 -13.27
N LEU A 66 14.36 -6.80 -11.95
CA LEU A 66 14.61 -7.80 -10.93
C LEU A 66 13.34 -8.53 -10.49
N GLN A 67 12.17 -8.09 -10.96
CA GLN A 67 10.86 -8.59 -10.54
C GLN A 67 10.66 -8.56 -9.01
N THR A 68 11.33 -7.63 -8.31
CA THR A 68 11.19 -7.48 -6.86
C THR A 68 9.73 -7.12 -6.54
N PRO A 69 9.06 -7.83 -5.61
CA PRO A 69 7.74 -7.45 -5.09
C PRO A 69 7.77 -6.02 -4.58
N ARG A 70 6.76 -5.23 -4.96
CA ARG A 70 6.70 -3.79 -4.68
C ARG A 70 5.35 -3.43 -4.09
N ILE A 71 5.36 -2.66 -3.00
CA ILE A 71 4.15 -2.07 -2.40
C ILE A 71 4.29 -0.55 -2.49
N VAL A 72 3.26 0.15 -2.94
CA VAL A 72 3.15 1.61 -2.75
C VAL A 72 2.34 1.85 -1.49
N VAL A 73 2.86 2.64 -0.56
CA VAL A 73 2.11 3.13 0.61
C VAL A 73 1.91 4.63 0.49
N VAL A 74 0.69 5.08 0.70
CA VAL A 74 0.32 6.50 0.67
C VAL A 74 0.20 6.99 2.10
N THR A 75 1.09 7.88 2.50
CA THR A 75 1.16 8.45 3.85
C THR A 75 0.64 9.88 3.87
N GLN A 76 0.64 10.51 5.05
CA GLN A 76 0.24 11.91 5.22
C GLN A 76 -1.25 12.17 4.92
N LEU A 77 -2.08 11.12 5.02
CA LEU A 77 -3.53 11.18 4.82
C LEU A 77 -4.27 11.87 5.97
N GLU A 78 -3.57 12.19 7.06
CA GLU A 78 -4.08 13.07 8.12
C GLU A 78 -4.14 14.55 7.70
N ASN A 79 -3.49 14.91 6.58
CA ASN A 79 -3.66 16.21 5.96
C ASN A 79 -5.00 16.25 5.21
N LEU A 80 -5.89 17.19 5.55
CA LEU A 80 -7.22 17.30 4.94
C LEU A 80 -7.21 17.62 3.43
N GLU A 81 -6.07 18.09 2.91
CA GLU A 81 -5.87 18.29 1.46
C GLU A 81 -5.29 17.05 0.76
N ALA A 82 -4.91 16.01 1.51
CA ALA A 82 -4.37 14.79 0.96
C ALA A 82 -5.51 13.85 0.54
N ASP A 83 -5.45 13.38 -0.70
CA ASP A 83 -6.41 12.45 -1.27
C ASP A 83 -5.67 11.18 -1.76
N PHE A 84 -6.21 10.02 -1.39
CA PHE A 84 -5.61 8.74 -1.73
C PHE A 84 -5.72 8.43 -3.24
N ASP A 85 -6.86 8.73 -3.84
CA ASP A 85 -7.11 8.46 -5.25
C ASP A 85 -6.23 9.36 -6.14
N ASP A 86 -5.99 10.61 -5.73
CA ASP A 86 -5.04 11.51 -6.39
C ASP A 86 -3.60 10.97 -6.35
N ALA A 87 -3.17 10.38 -5.22
CA ALA A 87 -1.86 9.76 -5.12
C ALA A 87 -1.72 8.51 -5.98
N VAL A 88 -2.78 7.68 -6.05
CA VAL A 88 -2.83 6.53 -6.96
C VAL A 88 -2.79 6.99 -8.42
N MET A 89 -3.56 8.03 -8.78
CA MET A 89 -3.55 8.63 -10.11
C MET A 89 -2.15 9.15 -10.46
N LEU A 90 -1.44 9.77 -9.52
CA LEU A 90 -0.07 10.21 -9.73
C LEU A 90 0.90 9.04 -9.91
N ALA A 91 0.81 8.01 -9.06
CA ALA A 91 1.63 6.81 -9.16
C ALA A 91 1.46 6.15 -10.54
N ASN A 92 0.22 5.96 -11.00
CA ASN A 92 -0.10 5.41 -12.32
C ASN A 92 0.48 6.20 -13.51
N ARG A 93 0.87 7.47 -13.33
CA ARG A 93 1.51 8.26 -14.40
C ARG A 93 3.00 7.99 -14.54
N VAL A 94 3.67 7.56 -13.47
CA VAL A 94 5.14 7.51 -13.40
C VAL A 94 5.71 6.13 -13.07
N PHE A 95 4.89 5.28 -12.46
CA PHE A 95 5.15 3.86 -12.19
C PHE A 95 4.33 2.99 -13.16
N ASP A 96 4.35 1.67 -12.90
CA ASP A 96 3.42 0.72 -13.52
C ASP A 96 2.00 0.87 -12.97
N HIS A 97 1.06 0.10 -13.52
CA HIS A 97 -0.33 0.14 -13.10
C HIS A 97 -0.50 -0.35 -11.64
N MET A 98 -1.06 0.52 -10.81
CA MET A 98 -1.33 0.26 -9.39
C MET A 98 -2.62 -0.54 -9.21
N ALA A 99 -2.56 -1.57 -8.37
CA ALA A 99 -3.75 -2.23 -7.84
C ALA A 99 -4.21 -1.51 -6.56
N THR A 100 -5.49 -1.18 -6.44
CA THR A 100 -6.09 -0.50 -5.28
C THR A 100 -7.00 -1.44 -4.48
N PRO A 101 -6.45 -2.35 -3.67
CA PRO A 101 -7.26 -3.34 -2.94
C PRO A 101 -8.22 -2.75 -1.89
N PHE A 102 -7.98 -1.50 -1.46
CA PHE A 102 -8.77 -0.82 -0.44
C PHE A 102 -9.00 0.65 -0.81
N LEU A 103 -10.17 1.18 -0.46
CA LEU A 103 -10.48 2.60 -0.50
C LEU A 103 -10.65 3.18 0.91
N VAL A 104 -10.42 4.49 1.05
CA VAL A 104 -10.43 5.19 2.34
C VAL A 104 -11.84 5.68 2.67
N LEU A 105 -12.29 5.40 3.89
CA LEU A 105 -13.47 6.02 4.48
C LEU A 105 -13.03 7.06 5.51
N HIS A 106 -13.71 8.21 5.49
CA HIS A 106 -13.40 9.36 6.31
C HIS A 106 -14.48 9.56 7.39
N ASP A 107 -14.08 10.07 8.55
CA ASP A 107 -15.01 10.51 9.58
C ASP A 107 -15.63 11.89 9.26
N ASP A 108 -16.51 12.38 10.14
CA ASP A 108 -17.19 13.68 9.98
C ASP A 108 -16.23 14.88 9.94
N LEU A 109 -14.97 14.70 10.37
CA LEU A 109 -13.93 15.73 10.32
C LEU A 109 -13.07 15.63 9.05
N GLY A 110 -13.37 14.66 8.17
CA GLY A 110 -12.63 14.40 6.94
C GLY A 110 -11.32 13.65 7.17
N LEU A 111 -11.11 13.04 8.34
CA LEU A 111 -9.92 12.24 8.61
C LEU A 111 -10.16 10.77 8.28
N PRO A 112 -9.16 10.05 7.75
CA PRO A 112 -9.24 8.61 7.57
C PRO A 112 -9.59 7.90 8.89
N CYS A 113 -10.59 7.02 8.83
CA CYS A 113 -11.06 6.26 9.98
C CYS A 113 -11.24 4.77 9.68
N ALA A 114 -11.52 4.39 8.43
CA ALA A 114 -11.75 3.02 8.04
C ALA A 114 -11.29 2.75 6.60
N LEU A 115 -11.12 1.47 6.25
CA LEU A 115 -10.79 1.03 4.89
C LEU A 115 -11.82 0.01 4.40
N ILE A 116 -12.33 0.18 3.18
CA ILE A 116 -13.22 -0.80 2.53
C ILE A 116 -12.43 -1.68 1.57
N SER A 117 -12.51 -3.00 1.75
CA SER A 117 -11.88 -4.00 0.87
C SER A 117 -12.66 -4.17 -0.41
N LEU A 118 -12.01 -3.93 -1.55
CA LEU A 118 -12.57 -4.18 -2.88
C LEU A 118 -12.62 -5.66 -3.26
N GLU A 119 -12.03 -6.55 -2.48
CA GLU A 119 -12.16 -8.00 -2.68
C GLU A 119 -13.35 -8.57 -1.91
N THR A 120 -13.47 -8.20 -0.63
CA THR A 120 -14.40 -8.85 0.30
C THR A 120 -15.66 -8.05 0.62
N MET A 121 -15.74 -6.77 0.23
CA MET A 121 -16.81 -5.85 0.64
C MET A 121 -16.95 -5.73 2.16
N ARG A 122 -15.82 -5.83 2.86
CA ARG A 122 -15.73 -5.65 4.31
C ARG A 122 -15.00 -4.35 4.63
N ILE A 123 -15.40 -3.73 5.73
CA ILE A 123 -14.80 -2.50 6.26
C ILE A 123 -13.98 -2.87 7.48
N VAL A 124 -12.71 -2.44 7.49
CA VAL A 124 -11.88 -2.44 8.70
C VAL A 124 -11.98 -1.05 9.31
N ASP A 125 -12.70 -0.94 10.43
CA ASP A 125 -12.88 0.28 11.21
C ASP A 125 -11.74 0.42 12.23
N TYR A 126 -10.88 1.41 12.01
CA TYR A 126 -9.73 1.72 12.86
C TYR A 126 -10.06 2.78 13.93
N SER A 127 -11.31 3.23 14.04
CA SER A 127 -11.75 4.12 15.12
C SER A 127 -11.83 3.42 16.48
N THR A 128 -11.86 2.08 16.47
CA THR A 128 -11.86 1.24 17.68
C THR A 128 -10.51 0.56 17.90
N THR A 129 -10.25 0.12 19.14
CA THR A 129 -9.05 -0.67 19.47
C THR A 129 -9.45 -1.94 20.22
N PRO A 130 -9.27 -3.14 19.63
CA PRO A 130 -8.74 -3.41 18.30
C PRO A 130 -9.66 -2.89 17.17
N PRO A 131 -9.15 -2.74 15.93
CA PRO A 131 -9.98 -2.44 14.77
C PRO A 131 -11.09 -3.49 14.61
N GLN A 132 -12.27 -3.05 14.17
CA GLN A 132 -13.40 -3.95 13.92
C GLN A 132 -13.52 -4.27 12.44
N ASP A 133 -13.83 -5.53 12.16
CA ASP A 133 -14.12 -5.99 10.81
C ASP A 133 -15.64 -6.15 10.66
N ILE A 134 -16.26 -5.30 9.85
CA ILE A 134 -17.72 -5.23 9.66
C ILE A 134 -18.08 -5.35 8.17
N ALA A 135 -19.32 -5.75 7.88
CA ALA A 135 -19.82 -5.72 6.50
C ALA A 135 -20.04 -4.26 6.06
N CYS A 136 -19.85 -3.96 4.78
CA CYS A 136 -20.22 -2.65 4.26
C CYS A 136 -21.75 -2.51 4.16
N GLU A 137 -22.24 -1.28 4.33
CA GLU A 137 -23.65 -0.96 4.06
C GLU A 137 -23.90 -0.79 2.55
N PRO A 138 -25.15 -0.96 2.06
CA PRO A 138 -25.48 -0.89 0.63
C PRO A 138 -25.07 0.41 -0.07
N GLU A 139 -25.01 1.52 0.65
CA GLU A 139 -24.54 2.80 0.12
C GLU A 139 -23.06 2.78 -0.24
N HIS A 140 -22.23 2.07 0.53
CA HIS A 140 -20.82 1.87 0.21
C HIS A 140 -20.67 1.01 -1.05
N GLU A 141 -21.48 -0.05 -1.19
CA GLU A 141 -21.43 -0.94 -2.35
C GLU A 141 -21.61 -0.17 -3.66
N LEU A 142 -22.62 0.71 -3.70
CA LEU A 142 -22.92 1.52 -4.87
C LEU A 142 -21.78 2.50 -5.21
N LEU A 143 -21.08 3.02 -4.21
CA LEU A 143 -19.98 3.97 -4.40
C LEU A 143 -18.71 3.29 -4.95
N VAL A 144 -18.44 2.05 -4.55
CA VAL A 144 -17.19 1.37 -4.87
C VAL A 144 -17.30 0.33 -5.99
N GLN A 145 -18.49 0.15 -6.57
CA GLN A 145 -18.77 -0.94 -7.52
C GLN A 145 -17.85 -0.92 -8.75
N GLU A 146 -17.61 0.25 -9.34
CA GLU A 146 -16.74 0.37 -10.52
C GLU A 146 -15.29 0.01 -10.17
N PHE A 147 -14.76 0.57 -9.08
CA PHE A 147 -13.42 0.25 -8.58
C PHE A 147 -13.27 -1.25 -8.24
N ARG A 148 -14.33 -1.86 -7.68
CA ARG A 148 -14.36 -3.28 -7.38
C ARG A 148 -14.27 -4.11 -8.66
N ASP A 149 -15.08 -3.80 -9.67
CA ASP A 149 -15.11 -4.57 -10.91
C ASP A 149 -13.74 -4.52 -11.61
N GLU A 150 -13.12 -3.34 -11.66
CA GLU A 150 -11.76 -3.16 -12.19
C GLU A 150 -10.71 -3.96 -11.39
N TYR A 151 -10.74 -3.88 -10.05
CA TYR A 151 -9.80 -4.60 -9.19
C TYR A 151 -9.96 -6.13 -9.30
N MET A 152 -11.21 -6.62 -9.37
CA MET A 152 -11.51 -8.05 -9.51
C MET A 152 -11.09 -8.59 -10.88
N GLU A 153 -11.27 -7.83 -11.96
CA GLU A 153 -10.78 -8.20 -13.29
C GLU A 153 -9.25 -8.27 -13.32
N LEU A 154 -8.58 -7.25 -12.77
CA LEU A 154 -7.12 -7.18 -12.68
C LEU A 154 -6.55 -8.39 -11.93
N THR A 155 -7.06 -8.66 -10.72
CA THR A 155 -6.56 -9.75 -9.87
C THR A 155 -6.86 -11.13 -10.45
N THR A 156 -8.01 -11.32 -11.10
CA THR A 156 -8.35 -12.57 -11.81
C THR A 156 -7.40 -12.81 -12.98
N SER A 157 -7.06 -11.76 -13.73
CA SER A 157 -6.15 -11.84 -14.89
C SER A 157 -4.72 -12.19 -14.49
N LEU A 158 -4.20 -11.55 -13.43
CA LEU A 158 -2.82 -11.74 -12.98
C LEU A 158 -2.62 -13.01 -12.13
N GLY A 159 -3.67 -13.45 -11.42
CA GLY A 159 -3.65 -14.62 -10.54
C GLY A 159 -3.16 -14.32 -9.12
N SER A 160 -3.42 -15.26 -8.20
CA SER A 160 -3.24 -15.07 -6.75
C SER A 160 -1.79 -14.92 -6.28
N SER A 161 -0.80 -15.30 -7.11
CA SER A 161 0.63 -15.17 -6.80
C SER A 161 1.28 -13.93 -7.43
N ALA A 162 0.50 -13.07 -8.09
CA ALA A 162 1.03 -11.96 -8.88
C ALA A 162 1.85 -10.97 -8.06
N PHE A 163 1.47 -10.71 -6.81
CA PHE A 163 2.26 -9.84 -5.92
C PHE A 163 3.64 -10.44 -5.63
N ALA A 164 3.69 -11.68 -5.16
CA ALA A 164 4.95 -12.37 -4.84
C ALA A 164 5.86 -12.58 -6.07
N ALA A 165 5.27 -12.61 -7.27
CA ALA A 165 5.98 -12.69 -8.54
C ALA A 165 6.41 -11.31 -9.10
N GLY A 166 6.14 -10.21 -8.38
CA GLY A 166 6.49 -8.85 -8.83
C GLY A 166 5.70 -8.36 -10.04
N MET A 167 4.45 -8.81 -10.19
CA MET A 167 3.55 -8.46 -11.31
C MET A 167 2.30 -7.66 -10.89
N LEU A 168 1.97 -7.66 -9.60
CA LEU A 168 0.88 -6.86 -9.03
C LEU A 168 1.46 -5.90 -8.00
N PHE A 169 1.16 -4.62 -8.15
CA PHE A 169 1.72 -3.54 -7.33
C PHE A 169 0.62 -2.86 -6.50
N PRO A 170 0.38 -3.30 -5.25
CA PRO A 170 -0.68 -2.73 -4.44
C PRO A 170 -0.32 -1.32 -3.95
N ALA A 171 -1.26 -0.38 -4.09
CA ALA A 171 -1.26 0.91 -3.44
C ALA A 171 -2.13 0.85 -2.17
N ILE A 172 -1.53 1.14 -1.00
CA ILE A 172 -2.16 0.97 0.31
C ILE A 172 -2.20 2.31 1.06
N PRO A 173 -3.38 2.78 1.53
CA PRO A 173 -3.46 3.92 2.44
C PRO A 173 -2.78 3.57 3.78
N LEU A 174 -1.92 4.43 4.30
CA LEU A 174 -1.15 4.15 5.52
C LEU A 174 -1.14 5.33 6.50
N TRP A 175 -1.67 5.09 7.70
CA TRP A 175 -1.52 5.98 8.86
C TRP A 175 -1.09 5.17 10.07
N ILE A 176 0.22 5.17 10.34
CA ILE A 176 0.88 4.29 11.31
C ILE A 176 0.35 4.53 12.73
N GLU A 177 0.17 5.78 13.13
CA GLU A 177 -0.26 6.17 14.48
C GLU A 177 -1.67 5.66 14.81
N LYS A 178 -2.57 5.61 13.82
CA LYS A 178 -3.92 5.03 13.96
C LYS A 178 -3.98 3.54 13.59
N GLY A 179 -2.89 2.98 13.06
CA GLY A 179 -2.82 1.60 12.60
C GLY A 179 -3.48 1.33 11.24
N ILE A 180 -4.02 2.36 10.57
CA ILE A 180 -4.68 2.24 9.27
C ILE A 180 -3.69 1.70 8.25
N GLY A 181 -4.04 0.59 7.59
CA GLY A 181 -3.23 -0.03 6.53
C GLY A 181 -2.03 -0.85 7.00
N VAL A 182 -1.66 -0.78 8.29
CA VAL A 182 -0.49 -1.49 8.82
C VAL A 182 -0.68 -3.01 8.74
N ASP A 183 -1.87 -3.50 9.04
CA ASP A 183 -2.27 -4.90 8.93
C ASP A 183 -2.27 -5.38 7.47
N ILE A 184 -2.69 -4.52 6.54
CA ILE A 184 -2.74 -4.83 5.11
C ILE A 184 -1.32 -4.97 4.53
N VAL A 185 -0.43 -4.02 4.82
CA VAL A 185 0.98 -4.12 4.38
C VAL A 185 1.63 -5.38 4.96
N LYS A 186 1.37 -5.70 6.24
CA LYS A 186 1.86 -6.94 6.86
C LYS A 186 1.30 -8.19 6.19
N ASN A 187 0.05 -8.19 5.76
CA ASN A 187 -0.54 -9.30 5.03
C ASN A 187 0.19 -9.53 3.69
N TYR A 188 0.42 -8.48 2.90
CA TYR A 188 1.22 -8.59 1.67
C TYR A 188 2.63 -9.11 1.95
N LEU A 189 3.35 -8.53 2.92
CA LEU A 189 4.68 -9.01 3.30
C LEU A 189 4.67 -10.49 3.74
N SER A 190 3.60 -10.95 4.39
CA SER A 190 3.49 -12.35 4.80
C SER A 190 3.43 -13.34 3.63
N GLN A 191 2.99 -12.90 2.44
CA GLN A 191 2.96 -13.72 1.23
C GLN A 191 4.36 -14.02 0.68
N LEU A 192 5.39 -13.30 1.14
CA LEU A 192 6.78 -13.47 0.74
C LEU A 192 7.55 -14.40 1.69
N ASN A 193 6.98 -14.69 2.86
CA ASN A 193 7.56 -15.64 3.80
C ASN A 193 7.20 -17.07 3.37
N ASN A 194 8.20 -17.83 2.91
CA ASN A 194 8.10 -19.27 2.67
C ASN A 194 8.29 -20.07 3.97
#